data_AF-A0A151QDU4-F1
#
_entry.id   AF-A0A151QDU4-F1
#
_cell.length_a   1.000
_cell.length_b   1.000
_cell.length_c   1.000
_cell.angle_alpha   90.00
_cell.angle_beta   90.00
_cell.angle_gamma   90.00
#
_symmetry.space_group_name_H-M   'P 1'
#
loop_
_entity.id
_entity.type
_entity.pdbx_description
1 polymer ?
#
loop_
_entity_poly.entity_id
_entity_poly.type
_entity_poly.pdbx_seq_one_letter_code
_entity_poly.pdbx_strand_id
1 'polypeptide(L)'
;MREKVQNPSEELLTSRPQLEFANGSSASNCEEYFQQQGEVNETAANHSARSHYLICDALKLADTWPPKLEDKPIEEDLSLCSTFSLSSFEHSLRPRVEADGATLTQLFGEEAIEGLNTCSFQGEGRNFVLNAVLLVQEKEGPKRMWVWVIDEILDATYRSYEAVWFVFDESKSMWIATQ
;
A
#
# COMPACT_ATOMS: atom_id res chain seq x y z
N MET A 1 -11.48 1.86 -15.26
CA MET A 1 -12.78 1.21 -15.03
C MET A 1 -12.91 1.03 -13.53
N ARG A 2 -13.82 1.73 -12.84
CA ARG A 2 -14.01 1.61 -11.39
C ARG A 2 -15.17 0.64 -11.15
N GLU A 3 -14.88 -0.63 -10.92
CA GLU A 3 -15.88 -1.52 -10.32
C GLU A 3 -16.03 -1.11 -8.85
N LYS A 4 -17.15 -0.44 -8.55
CA LYS A 4 -17.61 -0.31 -7.18
C LYS A 4 -17.95 -1.72 -6.71
N VAL A 5 -17.33 -2.18 -5.62
CA VAL A 5 -17.73 -3.42 -4.94
C VAL A 5 -19.20 -3.25 -4.53
N GLN A 6 -20.10 -3.85 -5.29
CA GLN A 6 -21.55 -3.68 -5.10
C GLN A 6 -22.09 -4.52 -3.94
N ASN A 7 -21.32 -5.49 -3.43
CA ASN A 7 -21.73 -6.30 -2.30
C ASN A 7 -20.51 -6.83 -1.49
N PRO A 8 -20.10 -6.17 -0.39
CA PRO A 8 -18.89 -6.56 0.35
C PRO A 8 -18.95 -8.00 0.88
N SER A 9 -20.14 -8.56 1.13
CA SER A 9 -20.30 -9.96 1.55
C SER A 9 -19.99 -10.98 0.46
N GLU A 10 -20.18 -10.64 -0.82
CA GLU A 10 -19.84 -11.55 -1.93
C GLU A 10 -18.33 -11.52 -2.20
N GLU A 11 -17.70 -10.35 -2.07
CA GLU A 11 -16.25 -10.19 -2.28
C GLU A 11 -15.43 -11.01 -1.28
N LEU A 12 -15.95 -11.23 -0.07
CA LEU A 12 -15.32 -12.07 0.95
C LEU A 12 -15.13 -13.51 0.51
N LEU A 13 -16.07 -14.04 -0.28
CA LEU A 13 -16.11 -15.44 -0.72
C LEU A 13 -15.55 -15.64 -2.14
N THR A 14 -15.20 -14.57 -2.86
CA THR A 14 -14.59 -14.66 -4.18
C THR A 14 -13.33 -15.52 -4.15
N SER A 15 -13.26 -16.50 -5.06
CA SER A 15 -12.09 -17.40 -5.18
C SER A 15 -10.87 -16.62 -5.68
N ARG A 16 -9.72 -16.86 -5.05
CA ARG A 16 -8.42 -16.25 -5.31
C ARG A 16 -7.33 -17.33 -5.37
N PRO A 17 -6.18 -17.05 -6.01
CA PRO A 17 -5.04 -17.96 -5.96
C PRO A 17 -4.69 -18.33 -4.51
N GLN A 18 -4.29 -19.58 -4.28
CA GLN A 18 -3.96 -20.05 -2.94
C GLN A 18 -2.76 -19.27 -2.38
N LEU A 19 -2.90 -18.81 -1.13
CA LEU A 19 -1.87 -18.10 -0.40
C LEU A 19 -1.49 -18.91 0.83
N GLU A 20 -0.24 -19.39 0.90
CA GLU A 20 0.25 -20.21 2.00
C GLU A 20 0.94 -19.38 3.09
N PHE A 21 0.73 -19.74 4.34
CA PHE A 21 1.31 -19.08 5.51
C PHE A 21 2.49 -19.89 6.06
N ALA A 22 3.39 -19.22 6.78
CA ALA A 22 4.60 -19.85 7.34
C ALA A 22 4.29 -21.00 8.33
N ASN A 23 3.09 -21.03 8.89
CA ASN A 23 2.58 -22.10 9.77
C ASN A 23 1.99 -23.31 9.00
N GLY A 24 2.00 -23.29 7.67
CA GLY A 24 1.46 -24.34 6.80
C GLY A 24 -0.04 -24.26 6.50
N SER A 25 -0.75 -23.24 7.02
CA SER A 25 -2.13 -22.97 6.62
C SER A 25 -2.19 -22.25 5.27
N SER A 26 -3.38 -22.18 4.67
CA SER A 26 -3.60 -21.49 3.40
C SER A 26 -4.94 -20.78 3.36
N ALA A 27 -5.02 -19.73 2.54
CA ALA A 27 -6.25 -19.05 2.20
C ALA A 27 -6.49 -19.09 0.69
N SER A 28 -7.76 -19.11 0.29
CA SER A 28 -8.24 -19.06 -1.09
C SER A 28 -9.30 -17.97 -1.33
N ASN A 29 -9.65 -17.22 -0.29
CA ASN A 29 -10.60 -16.10 -0.31
C ASN A 29 -10.34 -15.18 0.90
N CYS A 30 -11.04 -14.04 1.00
CA CYS A 30 -10.78 -13.08 2.08
C CYS A 30 -11.25 -13.58 3.46
N GLU A 31 -12.35 -14.34 3.52
CA GLU A 31 -12.85 -14.89 4.78
C GLU A 31 -11.82 -15.81 5.43
N GLU A 32 -11.27 -16.75 4.65
CA GLU A 32 -10.19 -17.63 5.08
C GLU A 32 -8.94 -16.84 5.43
N TYR A 33 -8.56 -15.86 4.61
CA TYR A 33 -7.40 -15.00 4.84
C TYR A 33 -7.49 -14.24 6.18
N PHE A 34 -8.67 -13.77 6.56
CA PHE A 34 -8.88 -13.06 7.83
C PHE A 34 -8.72 -13.94 9.07
N GLN A 35 -8.88 -15.25 8.92
CA GLN A 35 -8.68 -16.21 10.01
C GLN A 35 -7.20 -16.57 10.22
N GLN A 36 -6.32 -16.20 9.28
CA GLN A 36 -4.91 -16.57 9.34
C GLN A 36 -4.14 -15.69 10.32
N GLN A 37 -3.19 -16.31 11.01
CA GLN A 37 -2.23 -15.64 11.88
C GLN A 37 -0.81 -15.96 11.41
N GLY A 38 0.05 -14.94 11.42
CA GLY A 38 1.44 -15.05 11.01
C GLY A 38 1.69 -14.59 9.58
N GLU A 39 2.94 -14.69 9.17
CA GLU A 39 3.41 -14.17 7.89
C GLU A 39 3.10 -15.14 6.74
N VAL A 40 2.85 -14.58 5.57
CA VAL A 40 2.70 -15.34 4.32
C VAL A 40 4.06 -15.91 3.94
N ASN A 41 4.13 -17.21 3.65
CA ASN A 41 5.36 -17.91 3.28
C ASN A 41 6.02 -17.28 2.03
N GLU A 42 7.35 -17.15 2.04
CA GLU A 42 8.10 -16.50 0.95
C GLU A 42 8.36 -17.47 -0.20
N THR A 43 7.36 -17.63 -1.09
CA THR A 43 7.48 -18.45 -2.31
C THR A 43 7.10 -17.65 -3.55
N ALA A 44 7.64 -18.01 -4.71
CA ALA A 44 7.29 -17.37 -5.98
C ALA A 44 5.77 -17.45 -6.28
N ALA A 45 5.12 -18.55 -5.90
CA ALA A 45 3.67 -18.72 -6.04
C ALA A 45 2.91 -17.72 -5.14
N ASN A 46 3.32 -17.58 -3.87
CA ASN A 46 2.72 -16.63 -2.95
C ASN A 46 2.96 -15.17 -3.36
N HIS A 47 4.12 -14.82 -3.89
CA HIS A 47 4.38 -13.48 -4.41
C HIS A 47 3.38 -13.07 -5.49
N SER A 48 3.08 -13.99 -6.41
CA SER A 48 2.04 -13.77 -7.44
C SER A 48 0.65 -13.64 -6.81
N ALA A 49 0.31 -14.56 -5.88
CA ALA A 49 -0.99 -14.60 -5.22
C ALA A 49 -1.28 -13.36 -4.35
N ARG A 50 -0.28 -12.79 -3.64
CA ARG A 50 -0.44 -11.64 -2.72
C ARG A 50 -1.18 -10.46 -3.34
N SER A 51 -0.91 -10.14 -4.61
CA SER A 51 -1.59 -9.04 -5.32
C SER A 51 -3.13 -9.17 -5.31
N HIS A 52 -3.66 -10.40 -5.34
CA HIS A 52 -5.09 -10.67 -5.32
C HIS A 52 -5.73 -10.50 -3.94
N TYR A 53 -4.94 -10.41 -2.87
CA TYR A 53 -5.40 -10.26 -1.48
C TYR A 53 -5.36 -8.80 -0.99
N LEU A 54 -4.84 -7.85 -1.77
CA LEU A 54 -4.91 -6.42 -1.45
C LEU A 54 -6.34 -5.94 -1.17
N ILE A 55 -7.33 -6.48 -1.90
CA ILE A 55 -8.74 -6.20 -1.65
C ILE A 55 -9.20 -6.73 -0.30
N CYS A 56 -8.67 -7.86 0.16
CA CYS A 56 -8.97 -8.41 1.47
C CYS A 56 -8.42 -7.48 2.56
N ASP A 57 -7.18 -7.01 2.41
CA ASP A 57 -6.61 -6.02 3.35
C ASP A 57 -7.47 -4.75 3.39
N ALA A 58 -7.98 -4.30 2.22
CA ALA A 58 -8.89 -3.16 2.13
C ALA A 58 -10.21 -3.39 2.89
N LEU A 59 -10.82 -4.55 2.72
CA LEU A 59 -12.08 -4.92 3.38
C LEU A 59 -11.91 -5.02 4.90
N LYS A 60 -10.82 -5.64 5.37
CA LYS A 60 -10.49 -5.73 6.80
C LYS A 60 -10.35 -4.36 7.45
N LEU A 61 -9.76 -3.41 6.71
CA LEU A 61 -9.59 -2.05 7.18
C LEU A 61 -10.87 -1.24 7.15
N ALA A 62 -11.70 -1.41 6.12
CA ALA A 62 -13.03 -0.81 6.10
C ALA A 62 -13.91 -1.32 7.25
N ASP A 63 -13.73 -2.55 7.71
CA ASP A 63 -14.41 -3.08 8.91
C ASP A 63 -13.87 -2.46 10.21
N THR A 64 -12.55 -2.29 10.30
CA THR A 64 -11.90 -1.69 11.47
C THR A 64 -12.19 -0.19 11.60
N TRP A 65 -12.21 0.52 10.46
CA TRP A 65 -12.39 1.96 10.36
C TRP A 65 -13.49 2.25 9.33
N PRO A 66 -14.76 2.01 9.68
CA PRO A 66 -15.85 2.21 8.74
C PRO A 66 -15.92 3.67 8.32
N PRO A 67 -15.97 3.96 7.01
CA PRO A 67 -16.13 5.33 6.54
C PRO A 67 -17.44 5.88 7.11
N LYS A 68 -17.36 7.03 7.76
CA LYS A 68 -18.53 7.75 8.26
C LYS A 68 -19.22 8.40 7.07
N LEU A 69 -20.55 8.53 7.15
CA LEU A 69 -21.37 9.21 6.14
C LEU A 69 -20.94 10.66 5.84
N GLU A 70 -20.17 11.26 6.75
CA GLU A 70 -19.65 12.63 6.67
C GLU A 70 -18.23 12.69 6.09
N ASP A 71 -17.57 11.54 5.93
CA ASP A 71 -16.21 11.48 5.41
C ASP A 71 -16.23 11.84 3.92
N LYS A 72 -15.51 12.90 3.58
CA LYS A 72 -15.33 13.34 2.19
C LYS A 72 -14.20 12.54 1.55
N PRO A 73 -14.22 12.36 0.21
CA PRO A 73 -13.03 11.94 -0.52
C PRO A 73 -11.84 12.82 -0.11
N ILE A 74 -10.64 12.27 -0.14
CA ILE A 74 -9.42 13.06 -0.03
C ILE A 74 -9.44 14.07 -1.20
N GLU A 75 -9.79 15.32 -0.88
CA GLU A 75 -9.80 16.47 -1.80
C GLU A 75 -8.59 17.39 -1.56
N GLU A 76 -7.78 17.09 -0.54
CA GLU A 76 -6.50 17.76 -0.31
C GLU A 76 -5.47 17.26 -1.33
N ASP A 77 -4.74 18.18 -1.96
CA ASP A 77 -3.50 17.84 -2.67
C ASP A 77 -2.48 17.38 -1.63
N LEU A 78 -2.25 16.07 -1.57
CA LEU A 78 -1.32 15.47 -0.64
C LEU A 78 0.14 15.54 -1.13
N SER A 79 0.37 15.95 -2.39
CA SER A 79 1.68 16.10 -3.02
C SER A 79 2.64 14.94 -2.70
N LEU A 80 2.13 13.72 -2.88
CA LEU A 80 2.69 12.48 -2.34
C LEU A 80 4.13 12.22 -2.78
N CYS A 81 4.49 12.58 -4.02
CA CYS A 81 5.83 12.40 -4.55
C CYS A 81 6.90 13.19 -3.80
N SER A 82 6.49 14.28 -3.15
CA SER A 82 7.37 15.20 -2.43
C SER A 82 7.25 15.10 -0.90
N THR A 83 6.28 14.34 -0.38
CA THR A 83 6.01 14.27 1.05
C THR A 83 6.19 12.87 1.64
N PHE A 84 6.25 11.80 0.85
CA PHE A 84 6.58 10.45 1.35
C PHE A 84 8.08 10.22 1.50
N SER A 85 8.50 9.86 2.72
CA SER A 85 9.86 9.44 3.01
C SER A 85 10.08 7.98 2.60
N LEU A 86 10.86 7.77 1.55
CA LEU A 86 11.31 6.45 1.09
C LEU A 86 12.30 5.80 2.07
N SER A 87 13.04 6.59 2.86
CA SER A 87 13.97 6.06 3.86
C SER A 87 13.29 5.35 5.04
N SER A 88 11.95 5.44 5.16
CA SER A 88 11.21 4.98 6.34
C SER A 88 10.70 3.53 6.28
N PHE A 89 10.81 2.84 5.13
CA PHE A 89 10.37 1.45 4.96
C PHE A 89 11.30 0.65 4.03
N GLU A 90 11.09 -0.66 3.92
CA GLU A 90 11.85 -1.53 3.00
C GLU A 90 11.22 -1.51 1.60
N HIS A 91 12.05 -1.33 0.57
CA HIS A 91 11.64 -1.38 -0.84
C HIS A 91 12.86 -1.47 -1.77
N SER A 92 12.63 -1.80 -3.03
CA SER A 92 13.65 -2.06 -4.05
C SER A 92 14.47 -0.83 -4.47
N LEU A 93 13.97 0.37 -4.21
CA LEU A 93 14.68 1.63 -4.50
C LEU A 93 15.62 2.05 -3.35
N ARG A 94 15.59 1.37 -2.20
CA ARG A 94 16.42 1.68 -1.03
C ARG A 94 17.92 1.83 -1.32
N PRO A 95 18.55 1.06 -2.23
CA PRO A 95 19.94 1.28 -2.60
C PRO A 95 20.25 2.65 -3.23
N ARG A 96 19.23 3.40 -3.66
CA ARG A 96 19.34 4.77 -4.22
C ARG A 96 19.02 5.86 -3.22
N VAL A 97 18.54 5.50 -2.03
CA VAL A 97 18.17 6.43 -0.97
C VAL A 97 19.43 6.77 -0.18
N GLU A 98 20.01 7.94 -0.44
CA GLU A 98 21.25 8.39 0.21
C GLU A 98 21.01 9.25 1.46
N ALA A 99 19.81 9.82 1.61
CA ALA A 99 19.45 10.75 2.68
C ALA A 99 18.18 10.33 3.43
N ASP A 100 18.10 10.69 4.71
CA ASP A 100 16.86 10.61 5.46
C ASP A 100 15.82 11.56 4.86
N GLY A 101 14.58 11.09 4.71
CA GLY A 101 13.50 11.85 4.09
C GLY A 101 13.54 11.89 2.56
N ALA A 102 14.35 11.06 1.90
CA ALA A 102 14.38 11.02 0.44
C ALA A 102 12.98 10.73 -0.13
N THR A 103 12.57 11.50 -1.14
CA THR A 103 11.25 11.36 -1.79
C THR A 103 11.38 10.96 -3.26
N LEU A 104 10.30 10.51 -3.89
CA LEU A 104 10.34 10.14 -5.31
C LEU A 104 10.70 11.33 -6.20
N THR A 105 10.19 12.52 -5.93
CA THR A 105 10.57 13.75 -6.64
C THR A 105 12.06 14.06 -6.49
N GLN A 106 12.65 13.82 -5.31
CA GLN A 106 14.08 14.05 -5.10
C GLN A 106 14.96 13.04 -5.84
N LEU A 107 14.52 11.78 -5.93
CA LEU A 107 15.28 10.73 -6.63
C LEU A 107 15.16 10.82 -8.15
N PHE A 108 14.00 11.19 -8.68
CA PHE A 108 13.66 11.02 -10.11
C PHE A 108 13.17 12.30 -10.80
N GLY A 109 13.01 13.41 -10.07
CA GLY A 109 12.60 14.69 -10.66
C GLY A 109 11.27 14.60 -11.41
N GLU A 110 11.29 14.96 -12.70
CA GLU A 110 10.13 14.96 -13.58
C GLU A 110 9.62 13.55 -13.94
N GLU A 111 10.43 12.50 -13.72
CA GLU A 111 10.00 11.11 -13.93
C GLU A 111 9.14 10.59 -12.77
N ALA A 112 9.10 11.30 -11.64
CA ALA A 112 8.12 11.06 -10.60
C ALA A 112 6.79 11.71 -11.00
N ILE A 113 5.75 10.89 -11.16
CA ILE A 113 4.44 11.31 -11.63
C ILE A 113 3.49 11.44 -10.44
N GLU A 114 3.10 12.67 -10.15
CA GLU A 114 2.05 12.97 -9.18
C GLU A 114 0.67 12.74 -9.82
N GLY A 115 -0.23 12.10 -9.07
CA GLY A 115 -1.64 11.95 -9.38
C GLY A 115 -2.50 12.22 -8.15
N LEU A 116 -3.84 12.20 -8.30
CA LEU A 116 -4.76 12.69 -7.27
C LEU A 116 -4.55 12.09 -5.86
N ASN A 117 -4.21 10.80 -5.77
CA ASN A 117 -3.88 10.10 -4.52
C ASN A 117 -2.72 9.13 -4.74
N THR A 118 -1.89 9.40 -5.74
CA THR A 118 -0.86 8.46 -6.18
C THR A 118 0.43 9.20 -6.46
N CYS A 119 1.55 8.61 -6.07
CA CYS A 119 2.83 8.95 -6.66
C CYS A 119 3.41 7.72 -7.33
N SER A 120 3.92 7.85 -8.55
CA SER A 120 4.55 6.73 -9.25
C SER A 120 5.85 7.11 -9.92
N PHE A 121 6.67 6.09 -10.14
CA PHE A 121 7.84 6.13 -11.00
C PHE A 121 7.83 4.87 -11.86
N GLN A 122 7.97 5.07 -13.18
CA GLN A 122 8.13 3.96 -14.11
C GLN A 122 9.32 4.26 -15.02
N GLY A 123 10.42 3.56 -14.80
CA GLY A 123 11.68 3.78 -15.49
C GLY A 123 12.69 2.68 -15.18
N GLU A 124 13.69 2.52 -16.05
CA GLU A 124 14.80 1.58 -15.85
C GLU A 124 14.36 0.13 -15.51
N GLY A 125 13.29 -0.35 -16.18
CA GLY A 125 12.75 -1.68 -15.92
C GLY A 125 12.10 -1.82 -14.54
N ARG A 126 11.61 -0.72 -13.95
CA ARG A 126 10.91 -0.70 -12.66
C ARG A 126 9.53 -0.08 -12.79
N ASN A 127 8.64 -0.53 -11.91
CA ASN A 127 7.34 0.09 -11.66
C ASN A 127 7.21 0.24 -10.15
N PHE A 128 7.19 1.48 -9.68
CA PHE A 128 7.04 1.81 -8.27
C PHE A 128 5.85 2.76 -8.10
N VAL A 129 4.88 2.38 -7.26
CA VAL A 129 3.66 3.16 -7.06
C VAL A 129 3.32 3.21 -5.58
N LEU A 130 3.08 4.42 -5.08
CA LEU A 130 2.47 4.71 -3.80
C LEU A 130 1.05 5.16 -4.06
N ASN A 131 0.06 4.44 -3.54
CA ASN A 131 -1.35 4.80 -3.69
C ASN A 131 -1.97 5.02 -2.30
N ALA A 132 -2.28 6.27 -1.97
CA ALA A 132 -2.95 6.63 -0.73
C ALA A 132 -4.41 6.16 -0.79
N VAL A 133 -4.74 5.22 0.07
CA VAL A 133 -6.04 4.53 0.07
C VAL A 133 -6.95 4.98 1.21
N LEU A 134 -6.39 5.44 2.32
CA LEU A 134 -7.14 5.96 3.46
C LEU A 134 -6.33 7.05 4.17
N LEU A 135 -6.98 8.17 4.49
CA LEU A 135 -6.47 9.21 5.36
C LEU A 135 -7.31 9.25 6.64
N VAL A 136 -6.66 9.05 7.77
CA VAL A 136 -7.27 9.12 9.10
C VAL A 136 -6.77 10.38 9.80
N GLN A 137 -7.70 11.28 10.12
CA GLN A 137 -7.42 12.48 10.89
C GLN A 137 -8.28 12.49 12.14
N GLU A 138 -7.67 12.13 13.27
CA GLU A 138 -8.30 12.23 14.58
C GLU A 138 -8.24 13.66 15.12
N LYS A 139 -9.18 14.06 15.98
CA LYS A 139 -9.21 15.41 16.56
C LYS A 139 -7.96 15.74 17.39
N GLU A 140 -7.38 14.74 18.06
CA GLU A 140 -6.29 14.91 19.02
C GLU A 140 -5.10 13.96 18.71
N GLY A 141 -4.95 13.54 17.45
CA GLY A 141 -3.89 12.62 17.01
C GLY A 141 -3.18 13.08 15.74
N PRO A 142 -1.98 12.55 15.44
CA PRO A 142 -1.29 12.88 14.20
C PRO A 142 -2.08 12.31 13.01
N LYS A 143 -2.01 12.98 11.85
CA LYS A 143 -2.60 12.44 10.62
C LYS A 143 -1.94 11.11 10.30
N ARG A 144 -2.73 10.11 9.90
CA ARG A 144 -2.26 8.79 9.48
C ARG A 144 -2.78 8.47 8.10
N MET A 145 -1.97 7.79 7.32
CA MET A 145 -2.32 7.39 5.97
C MET A 145 -2.01 5.93 5.76
N TRP A 146 -2.94 5.21 5.17
CA TRP A 146 -2.67 3.87 4.66
C TRP A 146 -2.36 3.97 3.17
N VAL A 147 -1.29 3.31 2.75
CA VAL A 147 -0.74 3.40 1.40
C VAL A 147 -0.51 1.99 0.87
N TRP A 148 -0.96 1.75 -0.34
CA TRP A 148 -0.52 0.59 -1.11
C TRP A 148 0.77 0.91 -1.83
N VAL A 149 1.78 0.11 -1.53
CA VAL A 149 3.08 0.14 -2.20
C VAL A 149 3.09 -0.99 -3.22
N ILE A 150 3.24 -0.63 -4.48
CA ILE A 150 3.52 -1.55 -5.58
C ILE A 150 4.97 -1.34 -5.97
N ASP A 151 5.77 -2.39 -5.89
CA ASP A 151 7.19 -2.34 -6.17
C ASP A 151 7.61 -3.54 -7.02
N GLU A 152 7.88 -3.28 -8.30
CA GLU A 152 8.18 -4.32 -9.28
C GLU A 152 9.47 -3.99 -10.02
N ILE A 153 10.28 -5.03 -10.24
CA ILE A 153 11.37 -5.00 -11.23
C ILE A 153 10.87 -5.80 -12.42
N LEU A 154 10.51 -5.11 -13.50
CA LEU A 154 9.80 -5.64 -14.67
C LEU A 154 10.59 -6.73 -15.40
N ASP A 155 11.92 -6.62 -15.42
CA ASP A 155 12.82 -7.60 -16.04
C ASP A 155 13.28 -8.71 -15.08
N ALA A 156 12.72 -8.75 -13.86
CA ALA A 156 13.03 -9.75 -12.85
C ALA A 156 11.75 -10.39 -12.28
N THR A 157 11.93 -11.36 -11.39
CA THR A 157 10.81 -12.00 -10.68
C THR A 157 10.38 -11.23 -9.42
N TYR A 158 11.04 -10.11 -9.11
CA TYR A 158 10.73 -9.33 -7.92
C TYR A 158 9.43 -8.55 -8.12
N ARG A 159 8.43 -8.87 -7.28
CA ARG A 159 7.20 -8.11 -7.12
C ARG A 159 6.83 -8.08 -5.66
N SER A 160 6.71 -6.87 -5.11
CA SER A 160 6.16 -6.65 -3.78
C SER A 160 4.89 -5.80 -3.88
N TYR A 161 3.89 -6.21 -3.12
CA TYR A 161 2.61 -5.53 -2.97
C TYR A 161 2.33 -5.48 -1.48
N GLU A 162 2.47 -4.28 -0.91
CA GLU A 162 2.43 -4.10 0.53
C GLU A 162 1.50 -2.97 0.93
N ALA A 163 0.96 -3.13 2.13
CA ALA A 163 0.03 -2.23 2.78
C ALA A 163 0.77 -1.58 3.94
N VAL A 164 1.17 -0.31 3.80
CA VAL A 164 2.03 0.37 4.77
C VAL A 164 1.29 1.53 5.41
N TRP A 165 1.38 1.63 6.74
CA TRP A 165 0.90 2.79 7.49
C TRP A 165 1.95 3.88 7.51
N PHE A 166 1.51 5.12 7.34
CA PHE A 166 2.32 6.32 7.44
C PHE A 166 1.71 7.27 8.47
N VAL A 167 2.56 7.98 9.18
CA VAL A 167 2.19 9.06 10.10
C VAL A 167 2.79 10.36 9.57
N PHE A 168 2.01 11.43 9.58
CA PHE A 168 2.51 12.74 9.19
C PHE A 168 3.34 13.34 10.33
N ASP A 169 4.62 13.55 10.06
CA ASP A 169 5.54 14.30 10.92
C ASP A 169 5.47 15.77 10.56
N GLU A 170 4.71 16.54 11.36
CA GLU A 170 4.54 17.99 11.23
C GLU A 170 5.87 18.77 11.30
N SER A 171 6.88 18.24 12.00
CA SER A 171 8.18 18.93 12.14
C SER A 171 9.02 18.87 10.86
N LYS A 172 8.80 17.82 10.06
CA LYS A 172 9.48 17.57 8.79
C LYS A 172 8.59 17.86 7.58
N SER A 173 7.28 18.08 7.79
CA SER A 173 6.24 18.15 6.76
C SER A 173 6.26 16.91 5.84
N MET A 174 6.44 15.72 6.42
CA MET A 174 6.60 14.47 5.67
C MET A 174 5.80 13.32 6.27
N TRP A 175 5.37 12.41 5.41
CA TRP A 175 4.81 11.11 5.78
C TRP A 175 5.93 10.11 6.04
N ILE A 176 5.94 9.55 7.25
CA ILE A 176 6.93 8.56 7.70
C ILE A 176 6.22 7.23 7.93
N ALA A 177 6.72 6.15 7.32
CA ALA A 177 6.16 4.82 7.51
C ALA A 177 6.32 4.36 8.96
N THR A 178 5.29 3.73 9.49
CA THR A 178 5.32 3.04 10.78
C THR A 178 5.49 1.55 10.53
N GLN A 179 6.51 0.96 11.16
CA GLN A 179 6.73 -0.50 11.17
C GLN A 179 5.63 -1.20 11.97
#